data_AF-A0A1H3XRP8-F1
#
_entry.id   AF-A0A1H3XRP8-F1
#
_cell.length_a   1.000
_cell.length_b   1.000
_cell.length_c   1.000
_cell.angle_alpha   90.00
_cell.angle_beta   90.00
_cell.angle_gamma   90.00
#
_symmetry.space_group_name_H-M   'P 1'
#
loop_
_entity.id
_entity.type
_entity.pdbx_description
1 polymer ?
#
loop_
_entity_poly.entity_id
_entity_poly.type
_entity_poly.pdbx_seq_one_letter_code
_entity_poly.pdbx_strand_id
1 'polypeptide(L)' 'MTNDYDDIINLPHYEPKHHPRMSMWSRAAQFAPFAALTGYDAAIHSALPLASKVLVAETDENPYHDA' A
#
# COMPACT_ATOMS: atom_id res chain seq x y z
N MET A 1 18.61 8.48 19.37
CA MET A 1 17.40 7.94 18.73
C MET A 1 17.61 6.48 18.48
N THR A 2 17.25 5.66 19.47
CA THR A 2 17.13 4.21 19.28
C THR A 2 15.91 4.00 18.42
N ASN A 3 16.02 3.33 17.28
CA ASN A 3 14.86 3.06 16.44
C ASN A 3 14.01 2.01 17.16
N ASP A 4 12.86 2.43 17.68
CA ASP A 4 11.93 1.63 18.49
C ASP A 4 11.37 0.37 17.78
N TYR A 5 11.75 0.14 16.53
CA TYR A 5 11.28 -0.94 15.67
C TYR A 5 12.41 -1.82 15.10
N ASP A 6 13.67 -1.62 15.52
CA ASP A 6 14.82 -2.41 15.03
C ASP A 6 14.67 -3.91 15.34
N ASP A 7 13.89 -4.24 16.38
CA ASP A 7 13.58 -5.60 16.82
C ASP A 7 12.51 -6.30 15.96
N ILE A 8 11.67 -5.53 15.26
CA ILE A 8 10.56 -6.07 14.45
C ILE A 8 10.75 -5.95 12.93
N ILE A 9 11.60 -5.04 12.46
CA ILE A 9 11.73 -4.72 11.02
C ILE A 9 12.25 -5.88 10.16
N ASN A 10 13.05 -6.78 10.75
CA ASN A 10 13.63 -7.93 10.07
C ASN A 10 12.90 -9.26 10.36
N LEU A 11 11.75 -9.21 11.06
CA LEU A 11 10.99 -10.41 11.35
C LEU A 11 10.38 -11.01 10.07
N PRO A 12 10.29 -12.35 9.96
CA PRO A 12 9.63 -12.97 8.82
C PRO A 12 8.17 -12.52 8.74
N HIS A 13 7.69 -12.28 7.51
CA HIS A 13 6.30 -11.92 7.29
C HIS A 13 5.38 -13.04 7.78
N TYR A 14 4.31 -12.66 8.48
CA TYR A 14 3.32 -13.61 8.96
C TYR A 14 2.56 -14.25 7.79
N GLU A 15 2.52 -15.59 7.78
CA GLU A 15 1.67 -16.36 6.88
C GLU A 15 0.49 -17.02 7.62
N PRO A 16 -0.76 -16.81 7.16
CA PRO A 16 -1.94 -17.47 7.71
C PRO A 16 -1.85 -18.99 7.59
N LYS A 17 -2.04 -19.71 8.71
CA LYS A 17 -2.00 -21.18 8.76
C LYS A 17 -3.33 -21.85 8.44
N HIS A 18 -4.44 -21.21 8.78
CA HIS A 18 -5.78 -21.81 8.74
C HIS A 18 -6.73 -21.13 7.73
N HIS A 19 -6.34 -19.96 7.22
CA HIS A 19 -7.16 -19.17 6.29
C HIS A 19 -6.38 -18.98 5.00
N PRO A 20 -6.68 -19.76 3.94
CA PRO A 20 -6.02 -19.60 2.66
C PRO A 20 -6.13 -18.16 2.16
N ARG A 21 -5.03 -17.60 1.66
CA ARG A 21 -5.06 -16.28 1.04
C ARG A 21 -5.91 -16.37 -0.22
N MET A 22 -6.71 -15.33 -0.44
CA MET A 22 -7.48 -15.21 -1.67
C MET A 22 -6.53 -15.13 -2.88
N SER A 23 -6.90 -15.74 -4.01
CA SER A 23 -6.09 -15.68 -5.24
C SER A 23 -6.01 -14.24 -5.80
N MET A 24 -5.01 -13.93 -6.62
CA MET A 24 -4.94 -12.63 -7.30
C MET A 24 -6.16 -12.36 -8.17
N TRP A 25 -6.67 -13.39 -8.84
CA TRP A 25 -7.87 -13.27 -9.68
C TRP A 25 -9.11 -12.95 -8.85
N SER A 26 -9.29 -13.67 -7.73
CA SER A 26 -10.39 -13.43 -6.79
C SER A 26 -10.27 -12.05 -6.12
N ARG A 27 -9.04 -11.54 -5.88
CA ARG A 27 -8.80 -10.14 -5.49
C ARG A 27 -9.30 -9.17 -6.55
N ALA A 28 -8.96 -9.38 -7.82
CA ALA A 28 -9.39 -8.50 -8.91
C ALA A 28 -10.91 -8.50 -9.10
N ALA A 29 -11.57 -9.65 -8.94
CA ALA A 29 -13.01 -9.79 -9.11
C ALA A 29 -13.83 -8.90 -8.14
N GLN A 30 -13.30 -8.56 -6.95
CA GLN A 30 -13.96 -7.62 -6.03
C GLN A 30 -14.14 -6.23 -6.63
N PHE A 31 -13.25 -5.84 -7.56
CA PHE A 31 -13.28 -4.56 -8.25
C PHE A 31 -14.01 -4.63 -9.60
N ALA A 32 -14.52 -5.81 -10.00
CA ALA A 32 -15.29 -5.99 -11.22
C ALA A 32 -16.52 -5.07 -11.36
N PRO A 33 -17.27 -4.71 -10.29
CA PRO A 33 -18.39 -3.77 -10.40
C PRO A 33 -18.02 -2.40 -10.97
N PHE A 34 -16.76 -1.98 -10.85
CA PHE A 34 -16.27 -0.71 -11.39
C PHE A 34 -15.77 -0.82 -12.84
N ALA A 35 -15.71 -2.02 -13.41
CA ALA A 35 -15.29 -2.22 -14.81
C ALA A 35 -16.25 -1.57 -15.82
N ALA A 36 -17.51 -1.32 -15.44
CA ALA A 36 -18.49 -0.64 -16.26
C ALA A 36 -18.28 0.88 -16.36
N LEU A 37 -17.49 1.49 -15.45
CA LEU A 37 -17.06 2.89 -15.57
C LEU A 37 -15.94 3.02 -16.61
N THR A 38 -16.25 2.67 -17.86
CA THR A 38 -15.38 3.01 -19.00
C THR A 38 -15.35 4.52 -19.17
N GLY A 39 -14.16 5.13 -19.20
CA GLY A 39 -13.99 6.59 -19.37
C GLY A 39 -13.36 7.33 -18.18
N TYR A 40 -13.10 6.67 -17.06
CA TYR A 40 -12.32 7.24 -15.94
C TYR A 40 -10.80 7.15 -16.13
N ASP A 41 -10.32 6.61 -17.25
CA ASP A 41 -8.89 6.51 -17.55
C ASP A 41 -8.20 7.88 -17.48
N ALA A 42 -8.84 8.92 -18.00
CA ALA A 42 -8.34 10.29 -17.91
C ALA A 42 -8.24 10.80 -16.45
N ALA A 43 -9.22 10.45 -15.60
CA ALA A 43 -9.21 10.82 -14.19
C ALA A 43 -8.14 10.04 -13.40
N ILE A 44 -7.97 8.75 -13.69
CA ILE A 44 -6.90 7.92 -13.13
C ILE A 44 -5.53 8.47 -13.56
N HIS A 45 -5.35 8.81 -14.84
CA HIS A 45 -4.11 9.40 -15.34
C HIS A 45 -3.82 10.78 -14.72
N SER A 46 -4.83 11.59 -14.42
CA SER A 46 -4.68 12.86 -13.68
C SER A 46 -4.41 12.67 -12.17
N ALA A 47 -4.81 11.54 -11.59
CA ALA A 47 -4.59 11.21 -10.19
C ALA A 47 -3.22 10.55 -9.95
N LEU A 48 -2.60 9.96 -10.97
CA LEU A 48 -1.26 9.36 -10.89
C LEU A 48 -0.19 10.30 -10.32
N PRO A 49 -0.07 11.59 -10.72
CA PRO A 49 0.92 12.50 -10.14
C PRO A 49 0.71 12.77 -8.64
N LEU A 50 -0.54 12.68 -8.16
CA LEU A 50 -0.89 12.89 -6.76
C LEU A 50 -0.64 11.62 -5.93
N ALA A 51 -0.95 10.45 -6.50
CA ALA A 51 -0.71 9.14 -5.87
C ALA A 51 0.78 8.75 -5.87
N SER A 52 1.54 9.11 -6.92
CA SER A 52 3.00 8.93 -6.94
C SER A 52 3.69 9.84 -5.92
N LYS A 53 3.09 10.99 -5.58
CA LYS A 53 3.52 11.85 -4.46
C LYS A 53 3.28 11.21 -3.10
N VAL A 54 2.24 10.38 -2.95
CA VAL A 54 2.02 9.59 -1.72
C VAL A 54 3.00 8.40 -1.64
N LEU A 55 3.50 7.91 -2.79
CA LEU A 55 4.50 6.83 -2.85
C LEU A 55 5.95 7.31 -2.87
N VAL A 56 6.18 8.62 -2.85
CA VAL A 56 7.46 9.26 -2.55
C VAL A 56 7.22 10.27 -1.44
N ALA A 57 6.87 9.78 -0.26
CA ALA A 57 7.43 10.39 0.94
C ALA A 57 8.82 9.78 1.10
N GLU A 58 9.79 10.34 0.36
CA GLU A 58 11.16 10.45 0.89
C GLU A 58 10.99 10.93 2.34
N THR A 59 11.34 10.11 3.33
CA THR A 59 12.64 10.22 4.00
C THR A 59 13.11 11.66 3.99
N ASP A 60 12.53 12.48 4.85
CA ASP A 60 13.22 13.45 5.71
C ASP A 60 12.18 14.11 6.62
N GLU A 61 12.54 14.22 7.91
CA GLU A 61 11.75 14.78 9.02
C GLU A 61 10.59 13.89 9.54
N ASN A 62 10.94 12.77 10.20
CA ASN A 62 10.07 12.17 11.21
C ASN A 62 10.01 13.12 12.43
N PRO A 63 8.86 13.73 12.77
CA PRO A 63 8.76 14.74 13.84
C PRO A 63 8.91 14.17 15.26
N TYR A 64 9.24 12.89 15.41
CA TYR A 64 9.49 12.23 16.70
C TYR A 64 10.99 11.99 17.00
N HIS A 65 11.90 12.71 16.35
CA HIS A 65 13.34 12.57 16.56
C HIS A 65 13.91 13.25 17.81
N ASP A 66 13.12 13.52 18.85
CA ASP A 66 13.66 14.03 20.12
C ASP A 66 12.97 13.38 21.34
N ALA A 67 13.50 12.22 21.76
CA ALA A 67 13.48 11.70 23.13
C ALA A 67 14.58 10.63 23.32
#